data_AF-A0A0Q8F879-F1
#
_entry.id   AF-A0A0Q8F879-F1
#
_cell.length_a   1.000
_cell.length_b   1.000
_cell.length_c   1.000
_cell.angle_alpha   90.00
_cell.angle_beta   90.00
_cell.angle_gamma   90.00
#
_symmetry.space_group_name_H-M   'P 1'
#
loop_
_entity.id
_entity.type
_entity.pdbx_description
1 polymer ?
#
loop_
_entity_poly.entity_id
_entity_poly.type
_entity_poly.pdbx_seq_one_letter_code
_entity_poly.pdbx_strand_id
1 'polypeptide(L)'
;MSTAPALADLFAQLDGMRHALHAGELDDVERLLNRHDHDVRAFLHADGGKTAGYDALAVLLRAQLELQKSMQDAREQARVRMHATQRADRAARAYLSVVEG
;
A
#
# COMPACT_ATOMS: atom_id res chain seq x y z
N MET A 1 1.63 -17.04 -25.12
CA MET A 1 2.57 -15.90 -24.93
C MET A 1 1.86 -14.93 -23.99
N SER A 2 2.38 -14.68 -22.79
CA SER A 2 1.81 -13.62 -21.95
C SER A 2 2.09 -12.28 -22.61
N THR A 3 1.04 -11.59 -23.00
CA THR A 3 1.12 -10.20 -23.45
C THR A 3 1.70 -9.37 -22.32
N ALA A 4 2.74 -8.57 -22.60
CA ALA A 4 3.29 -7.65 -21.62
C ALA A 4 2.19 -6.66 -21.15
N PRO A 5 2.15 -6.31 -19.86
CA PRO A 5 1.17 -5.37 -19.34
C PRO A 5 1.32 -4.01 -20.03
N ALA A 6 0.21 -3.32 -20.27
CA ALA A 6 0.22 -1.96 -20.76
C ALA A 6 0.46 -0.99 -19.60
N LEU A 7 0.91 0.23 -19.92
CA LEU A 7 1.09 1.29 -18.91
C LEU A 7 -0.21 1.58 -18.14
N ALA A 8 -1.37 1.51 -18.80
CA ALA A 8 -2.67 1.69 -18.18
C ALA A 8 -2.96 0.62 -17.10
N ASP A 9 -2.49 -0.61 -17.29
CA ASP A 9 -2.66 -1.69 -16.31
C ASP A 9 -1.87 -1.38 -15.04
N LEU A 10 -0.67 -0.82 -15.17
CA LEU A 10 0.16 -0.41 -14.03
C LEU A 10 -0.53 0.68 -13.21
N PHE A 11 -1.17 1.66 -13.86
CA PHE A 11 -1.96 2.67 -13.15
C PHE A 11 -3.20 2.08 -12.49
N ALA A 12 -3.92 1.18 -13.15
CA ALA A 12 -5.09 0.51 -12.57
C ALA A 12 -4.71 -0.31 -11.33
N GLN A 13 -3.52 -0.91 -11.30
CA GLN A 13 -3.01 -1.63 -10.14
C GLN A 13 -2.70 -0.69 -8.97
N LEU A 14 -2.12 0.49 -9.23
CA LEU A 14 -1.89 1.52 -8.20
C LEU A 14 -3.20 2.02 -7.61
N ASP A 15 -4.23 2.23 -8.45
CA ASP A 15 -5.56 2.60 -7.98
C ASP A 15 -6.20 1.49 -7.14
N GLY A 16 -6.10 0.24 -7.59
CA GLY A 16 -6.55 -0.93 -6.83
C GLY A 16 -5.88 -1.03 -5.45
N MET A 17 -4.56 -0.81 -5.38
CA MET A 17 -3.83 -0.79 -4.10
C MET A 17 -4.30 0.33 -3.19
N ARG A 18 -4.58 1.53 -3.74
CA ARG A 18 -5.14 2.64 -2.96
C ARG A 18 -6.51 2.30 -2.39
N HIS A 19 -7.39 1.70 -3.19
CA HIS A 19 -8.71 1.26 -2.73
C HIS A 19 -8.62 0.20 -1.63
N ALA A 20 -7.82 -0.84 -1.82
CA ALA A 20 -7.60 -1.89 -0.82
C ALA A 20 -6.99 -1.33 0.47
N LEU A 21 -6.03 -0.39 0.37
CA LEU A 21 -5.44 0.28 1.51
C LEU A 21 -6.48 1.09 2.31
N HIS A 22 -7.38 1.80 1.61
CA HIS A 22 -8.48 2.53 2.26
C HIS A 22 -9.52 1.60 2.91
N ALA A 23 -9.77 0.44 2.32
CA ALA A 23 -10.66 -0.58 2.88
C ALA A 23 -10.01 -1.37 4.06
N GLY A 24 -8.70 -1.26 4.24
CA GLY A 24 -7.96 -2.04 5.25
C GLY A 24 -7.67 -3.48 4.81
N GLU A 25 -7.81 -3.79 3.53
CA GLU A 25 -7.63 -5.11 2.92
C GLU A 25 -6.13 -5.36 2.64
N LEU A 26 -5.34 -5.51 3.71
CA LEU A 26 -3.87 -5.55 3.61
C LEU A 26 -3.35 -6.76 2.79
N ASP A 27 -4.04 -7.90 2.85
CA ASP A 27 -3.70 -9.09 2.06
C ASP A 27 -3.86 -8.83 0.55
N ASP A 28 -4.86 -8.03 0.17
CA ASP A 28 -5.09 -7.64 -1.21
C ASP A 28 -4.06 -6.60 -1.66
N VAL A 29 -3.69 -5.66 -0.78
CA VAL A 29 -2.57 -4.72 -1.03
C VAL A 29 -1.28 -5.49 -1.30
N GLU A 30 -0.93 -6.48 -0.48
CA GLU A 30 0.28 -7.29 -0.67
C GLU A 30 0.27 -8.04 -2.01
N ARG A 31 -0.85 -8.70 -2.34
CA ARG A 31 -1.02 -9.43 -3.60
C ARG A 31 -0.86 -8.50 -4.80
N LEU A 32 -1.50 -7.34 -4.76
CA LEU A 32 -1.44 -6.33 -5.82
C LEU A 32 -0.04 -5.73 -5.95
N LEU A 33 0.67 -5.50 -4.85
CA LEU A 33 2.02 -4.95 -4.85
C LEU A 33 3.02 -5.91 -5.47
N ASN A 34 2.96 -7.21 -5.13
CA ASN A 34 3.79 -8.25 -5.74
C ASN A 34 3.53 -8.38 -7.23
N ARG A 35 2.26 -8.34 -7.64
CA ARG A 35 1.90 -8.31 -9.06
C ARG A 35 2.44 -7.07 -9.76
N HIS A 36 2.32 -5.90 -9.13
CA HIS A 36 2.75 -4.63 -9.71
C HIS A 36 4.26 -4.58 -9.94
N ASP A 37 5.08 -5.06 -9.00
CA ASP A 37 6.54 -5.13 -9.21
C ASP A 37 6.90 -6.03 -10.40
N HIS A 38 6.23 -7.19 -10.51
CA HIS A 38 6.40 -8.08 -11.64
C HIS A 38 6.00 -7.42 -12.97
N ASP A 39 4.83 -6.79 -12.99
CA ASP A 39 4.26 -6.18 -14.19
C ASP A 39 5.04 -4.93 -14.63
N VAL A 40 5.58 -4.14 -13.70
CA VAL A 40 6.49 -3.01 -14.00
C VAL A 40 7.75 -3.52 -14.70
N ARG A 41 8.39 -4.56 -14.18
CA ARG A 41 9.59 -5.14 -14.81
C ARG A 41 9.27 -5.66 -16.21
N ALA A 42 8.16 -6.38 -16.36
CA ALA A 42 7.71 -6.89 -17.65
C ALA A 42 7.45 -5.76 -18.66
N PHE A 43 6.78 -4.68 -18.22
CA PHE A 43 6.51 -3.51 -19.04
C PHE A 43 7.80 -2.84 -19.52
N LEU A 44 8.76 -2.59 -18.61
CA LEU A 44 10.02 -1.92 -18.93
C LEU A 44 10.88 -2.72 -19.93
N HIS A 45 10.79 -4.05 -19.93
CA HIS A 45 11.48 -4.92 -20.90
C HIS A 45 10.72 -5.09 -22.23
N ALA A 46 9.42 -4.80 -22.24
CA ALA A 46 8.60 -4.85 -23.44
C ALA A 46 8.79 -3.62 -24.33
N ASP A 47 8.38 -3.72 -25.58
CA ASP A 47 8.49 -2.60 -26.53
C ASP A 47 7.70 -1.38 -26.06
N GLY A 48 6.55 -1.59 -25.40
CA GLY A 48 5.77 -0.52 -24.77
C GLY A 48 6.56 0.30 -23.75
N GLY A 49 7.41 -0.34 -22.94
CA GLY A 49 8.30 0.34 -22.00
C GLY A 49 9.47 1.06 -22.67
N LYS A 50 10.04 0.47 -23.73
CA LYS A 50 11.12 1.09 -24.50
C LYS A 50 10.66 2.35 -25.24
N THR A 51 9.41 2.35 -25.70
CA THR A 51 8.80 3.51 -26.39
C THR A 51 8.05 4.44 -25.43
N ALA A 52 7.96 4.11 -24.14
CA ALA A 52 7.30 4.97 -23.17
C ALA A 52 8.06 6.30 -23.08
N GLY A 53 7.33 7.40 -23.23
CA GLY A 53 7.90 8.73 -23.05
C GLY A 53 8.33 8.96 -21.60
N TYR A 54 9.34 9.80 -21.41
CA TYR A 54 9.83 10.20 -20.08
C TYR A 54 8.69 10.68 -19.16
N ASP A 55 7.79 11.51 -19.68
CA ASP A 55 6.67 12.06 -18.91
C ASP A 55 5.74 10.96 -18.38
N ALA A 56 5.49 9.93 -19.18
CA ALA A 56 4.61 8.81 -18.80
C ALA A 56 5.24 7.99 -17.65
N LEU A 57 6.55 7.75 -17.72
CA LEU A 57 7.30 7.08 -16.65
C LEU A 57 7.41 7.95 -15.40
N ALA A 58 7.56 9.27 -15.55
CA ALA A 58 7.58 10.21 -14.44
C ALA A 58 6.24 10.25 -13.70
N VAL A 59 5.11 10.18 -14.42
CA VAL A 59 3.77 10.09 -13.83
C VAL A 59 3.59 8.77 -13.08
N LEU A 60 4.06 7.65 -13.64
CA LEU A 60 4.00 6.35 -12.98
C LEU A 60 4.80 6.36 -11.66
N LEU A 61 6.03 6.87 -11.69
CA LEU A 61 6.88 7.00 -10.51
C LEU A 61 6.21 7.89 -9.44
N ARG A 62 5.61 9.01 -9.85
CA ARG A 62 4.90 9.89 -8.92
C ARG A 62 3.76 9.17 -8.21
N ALA A 63 2.94 8.43 -8.95
CA ALA A 63 1.83 7.67 -8.40
C ALA A 63 2.33 6.57 -7.42
N GLN A 64 3.47 5.92 -7.71
CA GLN A 64 4.10 4.97 -6.80
C GLN A 64 4.57 5.63 -5.49
N LEU A 65 5.19 6.81 -5.57
CA LEU A 65 5.63 7.56 -4.39
C LEU A 65 4.45 8.03 -3.52
N GLU A 66 3.34 8.43 -4.14
CA GLU A 66 2.11 8.80 -3.45
C GLU A 66 1.49 7.60 -2.70
N LEU A 67 1.46 6.42 -3.34
CA LEU A 67 1.01 5.20 -2.69
C LEU A 67 1.93 4.82 -1.51
N GLN A 68 3.24 4.89 -1.69
CA GLN A 68 4.21 4.62 -0.63
C GLN A 68 4.01 5.53 0.59
N LYS A 69 3.78 6.83 0.35
CA LYS A 69 3.43 7.78 1.42
C LYS A 69 2.16 7.35 2.14
N SER A 70 1.11 7.00 1.39
CA SER A 70 -0.17 6.55 1.95
C SER A 70 -0.02 5.30 2.83
N MET A 71 0.81 4.33 2.43
CA MET A 71 1.10 3.15 3.23
C MET A 71 1.87 3.49 4.51
N GLN A 72 2.82 4.42 4.45
CA GLN A 72 3.55 4.90 5.63
C GLN A 72 2.61 5.57 6.64
N ASP A 73 1.70 6.42 6.15
CA ASP A 73 0.69 7.08 6.97
C ASP A 73 -0.27 6.07 7.60
N ALA A 74 -0.73 5.07 6.84
CA ALA A 74 -1.57 3.98 7.35
C ALA A 74 -0.87 3.17 8.46
N ARG A 75 0.42 2.86 8.27
CA ARG A 75 1.24 2.18 9.29
C ARG A 75 1.36 3.01 10.56
N GLU A 76 1.60 4.31 10.44
CA GLU A 76 1.71 5.18 11.61
C GLU A 76 0.38 5.28 12.36
N GLN A 77 -0.74 5.38 11.65
CA GLN A 77 -2.06 5.36 12.28
C GLN A 77 -2.33 4.05 13.03
N ALA A 78 -1.96 2.90 12.46
CA ALA A 78 -2.07 1.60 13.13
C ALA A 78 -1.23 1.57 14.42
N ARG A 79 0.00 2.10 14.38
CA ARG A 79 0.88 2.20 15.55
C ARG A 79 0.27 3.06 16.66
N VAL A 80 -0.28 4.22 16.31
CA VAL A 80 -0.96 5.11 17.26
C VAL A 80 -2.16 4.43 17.91
N ARG A 81 -3.01 3.74 17.12
CA ARG A 81 -4.17 3.00 17.64
C ARG A 81 -3.73 1.89 18.61
N MET A 82 -2.71 1.10 18.26
CA MET A 82 -2.17 0.05 19.13
C MET A 82 -1.69 0.62 20.46
N HIS A 83 -0.97 1.74 20.46
CA HIS A 83 -0.53 2.39 21.71
C HIS A 83 -1.71 2.91 22.54
N ALA A 84 -2.76 3.44 21.90
CA ALA A 84 -3.96 3.88 22.60
C ALA A 84 -4.68 2.71 23.29
N THR A 85 -4.86 1.58 22.60
CA THR A 85 -5.45 0.35 23.16
C THR A 85 -4.61 -0.17 24.33
N GLN A 86 -3.28 -0.27 24.17
CA GLN A 86 -2.40 -0.73 25.25
C GLN A 86 -2.47 0.16 26.50
N ARG A 87 -2.61 1.49 26.34
CA ARG A 87 -2.77 2.41 27.48
C ARG A 87 -4.12 2.24 28.15
N ALA A 88 -5.18 2.09 27.38
CA ALA A 88 -6.53 1.83 27.90
C ALA A 88 -6.59 0.52 28.71
N ASP A 89 -6.01 -0.56 28.18
CA ASP A 89 -5.96 -1.86 28.86
C ASP A 89 -5.19 -1.79 30.19
N ARG A 90 -4.05 -1.06 30.21
CA ARG A 90 -3.30 -0.84 31.45
C ARG A 90 -4.11 -0.06 32.48
N ALA A 91 -4.80 1.00 32.06
CA ALA A 91 -5.65 1.78 32.94
C ALA A 91 -6.81 0.94 33.50
N ALA A 92 -7.48 0.15 32.66
CA ALA A 92 -8.56 -0.74 33.08
C ALA A 92 -8.08 -1.77 34.13
N ARG A 93 -6.91 -2.38 33.91
CA ARG A 93 -6.30 -3.30 34.89
C ARG A 93 -5.95 -2.61 36.21
N ALA A 94 -5.42 -1.39 36.15
CA ALA A 94 -5.11 -0.62 37.35
C ALA A 94 -6.38 -0.31 38.18
N TYR A 95 -7.47 0.10 37.54
CA TYR A 95 -8.74 0.32 38.22
C TYR A 95 -9.29 -0.96 38.88
N LEU A 96 -9.26 -2.09 38.17
CA LEU A 96 -9.70 -3.37 38.74
C LEU A 96 -8.87 -3.78 39.96
N SER A 97 -7.54 -3.61 39.90
CA SER A 97 -6.66 -3.91 41.04
C SER A 97 -6.86 -3.00 42.26
N VAL A 98 -7.39 -1.80 42.08
CA VAL A 98 -7.68 -0.84 43.18
C VAL A 98 -9.05 -1.09 43.80
N VAL A 99 -9.98 -1.73 43.09
CA VAL A 99 -11.34 -2.03 43.60
C VAL A 99 -11.38 -3.38 44.35
N GLU A 100 -10.48 -4.31 44.04
CA GLU A 100 -10.41 -5.64 44.66
C GLU A 100 -9.44 -5.74 45.86
N GLY A 101 -8.69 -4.68 46.18
CA GLY A 101 -7.73 -4.62 47.31
C GLY A 101 -8.15 -3.64 48.39
#